data_AF-A0A934S636-F1
#
_entry.id   AF-A0A934S636-F1
#
_cell.length_a   1.000
_cell.length_b   1.000
_cell.length_c   1.000
_cell.angle_alpha   90.00
_cell.angle_beta   90.00
_cell.angle_gamma   90.00
#
_symmetry.space_group_name_H-M   'P 1'
#
loop_
_entity.id
_entity.type
_entity.pdbx_description
1 polymer ?
#
loop_
_entity_poly.entity_id
_entity_poly.type
_entity_poly.pdbx_seq_one_letter_code
_entity_poly.pdbx_strand_id
1 'polypeptide(L)'
;MALLLAMSAFGYYRMVIWPRENFRQVCENPDSTEDELREAIHQLIAWNPNHEGFILLNSVGDDSSIPLLIRNIRRVPEADVTAGKVECTWGHCRKALVALTGEDFGYDAEKWQAWYENR
;
A
#
# COMPACT_ATOMS: atom_id res chain seq x y z
N MET A 1 1.58 -22.82 25.78
CA MET A 1 1.00 -21.45 25.78
C MET A 1 2.05 -20.37 25.54
N ALA A 2 3.18 -20.34 26.27
CA ALA A 2 4.25 -19.35 26.07
C ALA A 2 4.83 -19.30 24.63
N LEU A 3 5.04 -20.47 23.99
CA LEU A 3 5.53 -20.54 22.60
C LEU A 3 4.56 -19.89 21.60
N LEU A 4 3.25 -20.11 21.77
CA LEU A 4 2.23 -19.54 20.89
C LEU A 4 2.20 -18.02 21.02
N LEU A 5 2.27 -17.49 22.25
CA LEU A 5 2.32 -16.04 22.49
C LEU A 5 3.59 -15.40 21.90
N ALA A 6 4.75 -16.07 22.01
CA ALA A 6 6.00 -15.58 21.43
C ALA A 6 5.94 -15.53 19.89
N MET A 7 5.39 -16.57 19.25
CA MET A 7 5.20 -16.57 17.80
C MET A 7 4.21 -15.52 17.33
N SER A 8 3.10 -15.30 18.06
CA SER A 8 2.15 -14.22 17.76
C SER A 8 2.77 -12.83 17.90
N ALA A 9 3.56 -12.60 18.95
CA ALA A 9 4.25 -11.33 19.15
C ALA A 9 5.29 -11.07 18.05
N PHE A 10 6.08 -12.08 17.69
CA PHE A 10 7.04 -11.99 16.59
C PHE A 10 6.34 -11.74 15.25
N GLY A 11 5.24 -12.43 14.98
CA GLY A 11 4.44 -12.24 13.77
C GLY A 11 3.88 -10.82 13.68
N TYR A 12 3.29 -10.30 14.76
CA TYR A 12 2.79 -8.93 14.81
C TYR A 12 3.91 -7.90 14.60
N TYR A 13 5.06 -8.09 15.26
CA TYR A 13 6.22 -7.22 15.07
C TYR A 13 6.64 -7.19 13.60
N ARG A 14 6.79 -8.35 12.96
CA ARG A 14 7.24 -8.43 11.55
C ARG A 14 6.23 -7.92 10.53
N MET A 15 4.92 -8.05 10.79
CA MET A 15 3.88 -7.66 9.83
C MET A 15 3.40 -6.21 9.99
N VAL A 16 3.56 -5.62 11.18
CA VAL A 16 2.95 -4.31 11.50
C VAL A 16 3.97 -3.30 11.98
N ILE A 17 4.81 -3.65 12.95
CA ILE A 17 5.73 -2.69 13.59
C ILE A 17 6.95 -2.44 12.70
N TRP A 18 7.65 -3.50 12.32
CA TRP A 18 8.87 -3.40 11.53
C TRP A 18 8.66 -2.70 10.17
N PRO A 19 7.61 -2.99 9.37
CA PRO A 19 7.40 -2.28 8.10
C PRO A 19 7.19 -0.77 8.27
N ARG A 20 6.51 -0.33 9.35
CA ARG A 20 6.33 1.09 9.67
C ARG A 20 7.63 1.77 10.05
N GLU A 21 8.44 1.11 10.89
CA GLU A 21 9.75 1.62 11.29
C GLU A 21 10.71 1.67 10.10
N ASN A 22 10.74 0.62 9.27
CA ASN A 22 11.56 0.56 8.07
C ASN A 22 11.20 1.68 7.09
N PHE A 23 9.91 1.84 6.77
CA PHE A 23 9.43 2.93 5.93
C PHE A 23 9.83 4.31 6.47
N ARG A 24 9.68 4.54 7.78
CA ARG A 24 10.10 5.80 8.40
C ARG A 24 11.61 6.04 8.25
N GLN A 25 12.44 5.02 8.48
CA GLN A 25 13.89 5.14 8.36
C GLN A 25 14.31 5.45 6.92
N VAL A 26 13.70 4.79 5.94
CA VAL A 26 13.97 5.05 4.51
C VAL A 26 13.54 6.47 4.12
N CYS A 27 12.39 6.95 4.58
CA CYS A 27 11.94 8.32 4.34
C CYS A 27 12.81 9.40 5.01
N GLU A 28 13.40 9.09 6.18
CA GLU A 28 14.28 10.00 6.91
C GLU A 28 15.72 10.00 6.38
N ASN A 29 16.08 9.02 5.54
CA ASN A 29 17.41 8.91 4.94
C ASN A 29 17.47 9.67 3.61
N PRO A 30 18.22 10.77 3.50
CA PRO A 30 18.33 11.54 2.25
C PRO A 30 19.03 10.78 1.12
N ASP A 31 19.80 9.74 1.45
CA ASP A 31 20.55 8.95 0.47
C ASP A 31 19.75 7.73 -0.03
N SER A 32 18.52 7.55 0.45
CA SER A 32 17.71 6.40 0.03
C SER A 32 17.26 6.49 -1.42
N THR A 33 17.32 5.36 -2.11
CA THR A 33 16.95 5.25 -3.51
C THR A 33 15.44 5.09 -3.71
N GLU A 34 14.95 5.34 -4.92
CA GLU A 34 13.54 5.10 -5.28
C GLU A 34 13.15 3.62 -5.09
N ASP A 35 14.06 2.69 -5.38
CA ASP A 35 13.86 1.25 -5.20
C ASP A 35 13.71 0.87 -3.73
N GLU A 36 14.57 1.42 -2.85
CA GLU A 36 14.46 1.22 -1.40
C GLU A 36 13.16 1.78 -0.85
N LEU A 37 12.76 2.98 -1.30
CA LEU A 37 11.51 3.60 -0.89
C LEU A 37 10.31 2.75 -1.34
N ARG A 38 10.31 2.29 -2.59
CA ARG A 38 9.26 1.43 -3.13
C ARG A 38 9.15 0.12 -2.37
N GLU A 39 10.25 -0.57 -2.12
CA GLU A 39 10.27 -1.81 -1.34
C GLU A 39 9.75 -1.59 0.09
N ALA A 40 10.15 -0.51 0.75
CA ALA A 40 9.65 -0.17 2.08
C ALA A 40 8.14 0.12 2.07
N ILE A 41 7.63 0.80 1.04
CA ILE A 41 6.19 1.02 0.86
C ILE A 41 5.47 -0.31 0.62
N HIS A 42 6.02 -1.20 -0.21
CA HIS A 42 5.42 -2.51 -0.50
C HIS A 42 5.24 -3.34 0.76
N GLN A 43 6.25 -3.37 1.62
CA GLN A 43 6.20 -4.00 2.94
C GLN A 43 5.15 -3.34 3.84
N LEU A 44 5.07 -2.00 3.82
CA LEU A 44 4.12 -1.23 4.62
C LEU A 44 2.66 -1.53 4.23
N ILE A 45 2.36 -1.59 2.93
CA ILE A 45 1.00 -1.81 2.41
C ILE A 45 0.66 -3.29 2.21
N ALA A 46 1.56 -4.21 2.60
CA ALA A 46 1.38 -5.65 2.44
C ALA A 46 0.14 -6.16 3.20
N TRP A 47 -0.07 -5.63 4.40
CA TRP A 47 -1.11 -6.11 5.31
C TRP A 47 -2.18 -5.08 5.62
N ASN A 48 -1.83 -3.79 5.55
CA ASN A 48 -2.74 -2.72 5.91
C ASN A 48 -2.57 -1.52 4.96
N PRO A 49 -3.66 -0.93 4.43
CA PRO A 49 -3.54 0.29 3.64
C PRO A 49 -2.79 1.41 4.38
N ASN A 50 -2.00 2.19 3.64
CA ASN A 50 -1.30 3.34 4.20
C ASN A 50 -1.38 4.53 3.25
N HIS A 51 -1.85 5.66 3.78
CA HIS A 51 -2.10 6.89 3.04
C HIS A 51 -0.82 7.46 2.41
N GLU A 52 0.24 7.60 3.20
CA GLU A 52 1.52 8.18 2.77
C GLU A 52 2.20 7.30 1.73
N GLY A 53 2.16 5.98 1.91
CA GLY A 53 2.68 5.01 0.94
C GLY A 53 1.99 5.13 -0.42
N PHE A 54 0.66 5.26 -0.46
CA PHE A 54 -0.04 5.46 -1.74
C PHE A 54 0.28 6.79 -2.41
N ILE A 55 0.52 7.85 -1.64
CA ILE A 55 0.99 9.13 -2.20
C ILE A 55 2.33 8.91 -2.91
N LEU A 56 3.29 8.30 -2.23
CA LEU A 56 4.64 8.11 -2.75
C LEU A 56 4.70 7.14 -3.93
N LEU A 57 3.83 6.13 -3.99
CA LEU A 57 3.76 5.25 -5.16
C LEU A 57 3.34 5.95 -6.46
N ASN A 58 2.79 7.18 -6.41
CA ASN A 58 2.59 7.97 -7.63
C ASN A 58 3.91 8.40 -8.28
N SER A 59 5.00 8.51 -7.51
CA SER A 59 6.29 8.96 -8.02
C SER A 59 7.30 7.83 -8.15
N VAL A 60 7.35 6.90 -7.19
CA VAL A 60 8.36 5.82 -7.18
C VAL A 60 7.80 4.44 -7.51
N GLY A 61 6.50 4.34 -7.77
CA GLY A 61 5.87 3.08 -8.12
C GLY A 61 6.29 2.56 -9.50
N ASP A 62 6.19 1.25 -9.68
CA ASP A 62 6.40 0.56 -10.95
C ASP A 62 5.38 -0.58 -11.12
N ASP A 63 5.53 -1.41 -12.16
CA ASP A 63 4.63 -2.54 -12.43
C ASP A 63 4.49 -3.50 -11.23
N SER A 64 5.54 -3.67 -10.41
CA SER A 64 5.50 -4.54 -9.22
C SER A 64 4.58 -4.00 -8.11
N SER A 65 4.24 -2.71 -8.17
CA SER A 65 3.34 -2.04 -7.22
C SER A 65 1.86 -2.31 -7.51
N ILE A 66 1.51 -2.64 -8.76
CA ILE A 66 0.13 -2.76 -9.24
C ILE A 66 -0.67 -3.82 -8.44
N PRO A 67 -0.20 -5.07 -8.26
CA PRO A 67 -0.98 -6.08 -7.51
C PRO A 67 -1.27 -5.66 -6.06
N LEU A 68 -0.33 -4.96 -5.43
CA LEU A 68 -0.50 -4.48 -4.06
C LEU A 68 -1.54 -3.37 -3.99
N LEU A 69 -1.54 -2.44 -4.95
CA LEU A 69 -2.53 -1.37 -5.04
C LEU A 69 -3.94 -1.93 -5.33
N ILE A 70 -4.07 -2.86 -6.27
CA ILE A 70 -5.35 -3.54 -6.57
C ILE A 70 -5.88 -4.26 -5.33
N ARG A 71 -5.02 -4.99 -4.61
CA ARG A 71 -5.43 -5.64 -3.36
C ARG A 71 -5.86 -4.63 -2.30
N ASN A 72 -5.17 -3.49 -2.19
CA ASN A 72 -5.48 -2.47 -1.21
C ASN A 72 -6.77 -1.71 -1.53
N ILE A 73 -7.13 -1.51 -2.81
CA ILE A 73 -8.38 -0.83 -3.17
C ILE A 73 -9.63 -1.57 -2.62
N ARG A 74 -9.55 -2.90 -2.44
CA ARG A 74 -10.58 -3.75 -1.78
C ARG A 74 -10.64 -3.60 -0.26
N ARG A 75 -9.52 -3.23 0.35
CA ARG A 75 -9.32 -3.23 1.81
C ARG A 75 -9.50 -1.87 2.43
N VAL A 76 -9.30 -0.80 1.66
CA VAL A 76 -9.64 0.54 2.11
C VAL A 76 -11.17 0.59 2.21
N PRO A 77 -11.74 0.88 3.38
CA PRO A 77 -13.18 0.98 3.52
C PRO A 77 -13.71 2.02 2.52
N GLU A 78 -14.83 1.71 1.85
CA GLU A 78 -15.58 2.74 1.12
C GLU A 78 -15.77 3.93 2.06
N ALA A 79 -15.42 5.11 1.57
CA ALA A 79 -15.42 6.31 2.39
C ALA A 79 -16.80 6.53 2.99
N ASP A 80 -16.92 6.38 4.32
CA ASP A 80 -17.97 7.10 5.04
C ASP A 80 -17.62 8.58 4.89
N VAL A 81 -18.39 9.25 4.03
CA VAL A 81 -18.24 10.65 3.60
C VAL A 81 -18.20 11.62 4.78
N THR A 82 -18.56 11.17 5.99
CA THR A 82 -18.52 11.96 7.23
C THR A 82 -17.12 12.04 7.88
N ALA A 83 -16.19 11.15 7.53
CA ALA A 83 -14.91 11.02 8.24
C ALA A 83 -13.71 11.70 7.57
N GLY A 84 -13.82 12.13 6.30
CA GLY A 84 -12.81 12.90 5.53
C GLY A 84 -11.45 12.23 5.25
N LYS A 85 -10.90 11.45 6.19
CA LYS A 85 -9.59 10.77 6.09
C LYS A 85 -9.62 9.49 5.27
N VAL A 86 -10.77 8.80 5.23
CA VAL A 86 -10.94 7.54 4.50
C VAL A 86 -11.01 7.78 3.00
N GLU A 87 -11.69 8.86 2.57
CA GLU A 87 -11.77 9.28 1.18
C GLU A 87 -10.39 9.58 0.57
N CYS A 88 -9.50 10.22 1.35
CA CYS A 88 -8.15 10.53 0.90
C CYS A 88 -7.31 9.28 0.64
N THR A 89 -7.33 8.30 1.56
CA THR A 89 -6.51 7.08 1.43
C THR A 89 -6.92 6.27 0.19
N TRP A 90 -8.22 6.17 -0.06
CA TRP A 90 -8.76 5.48 -1.22
C TRP A 90 -8.44 6.22 -2.53
N GLY A 91 -8.61 7.54 -2.52
CA GLY A 91 -8.27 8.40 -3.66
C GLY A 91 -6.79 8.34 -4.02
N HIS A 92 -5.89 8.28 -3.05
CA HIS A 92 -4.44 8.14 -3.32
C HIS A 92 -4.09 6.76 -3.89
N CYS A 93 -4.72 5.69 -3.42
CA CYS A 93 -4.53 4.35 -4.00
C CYS A 93 -4.95 4.31 -5.47
N ARG A 94 -6.15 4.83 -5.78
CA ARG A 94 -6.63 4.95 -7.16
C ARG A 94 -5.70 5.82 -8.02
N LYS A 95 -5.28 6.98 -7.53
CA LYS A 95 -4.37 7.87 -8.26
C LYS A 95 -3.07 7.16 -8.64
N ALA A 96 -2.50 6.36 -7.72
CA ALA A 96 -1.30 5.58 -8.01
C ALA A 96 -1.55 4.52 -9.09
N LEU A 97 -2.70 3.82 -9.06
CA LEU A 97 -3.07 2.89 -10.14
C LEU A 97 -3.19 3.61 -11.49
N VAL A 98 -3.88 4.75 -11.55
CA VAL A 98 -4.04 5.52 -12.79
C VAL A 98 -2.68 5.99 -13.30
N ALA A 99 -1.81 6.49 -12.41
CA ALA A 99 -0.47 6.96 -12.77
C ALA A 99 0.40 5.84 -13.35
N LEU A 100 0.34 4.63 -12.78
CA LEU A 100 1.16 3.50 -13.20
C LEU A 100 0.64 2.78 -14.44
N THR A 101 -0.68 2.77 -14.63
CA THR A 101 -1.32 1.93 -15.66
C THR A 101 -1.82 2.72 -16.86
N GLY A 102 -2.08 4.03 -16.71
CA GLY A 102 -2.76 4.85 -17.71
C GLY A 102 -4.27 4.60 -17.81
N GLU A 103 -4.81 3.65 -17.05
CA GLU A 103 -6.21 3.27 -17.05
C GLU A 103 -6.97 3.89 -15.88
N ASP A 104 -8.30 3.96 -15.97
CA ASP A 104 -9.14 4.44 -14.88
C ASP A 104 -10.44 3.63 -14.78
N PHE A 105 -10.40 2.58 -13.97
CA PHE A 105 -11.59 1.80 -13.62
C PHE A 105 -12.27 2.33 -12.35
N GLY A 106 -11.93 3.55 -11.93
CA GLY A 106 -12.42 4.12 -10.70
C GLY A 106 -12.03 3.26 -9.51
N TYR A 107 -13.06 2.89 -8.76
CA TYR A 107 -12.96 2.16 -7.51
C TYR A 107 -13.29 0.66 -7.63
N ASP A 108 -13.54 0.20 -8.85
CA ASP A 108 -13.95 -1.15 -9.13
C ASP A 108 -12.73 -2.10 -9.11
N ALA A 109 -12.52 -2.72 -7.94
CA ALA A 109 -11.41 -3.63 -7.73
C ALA A 109 -11.47 -4.89 -8.61
N GLU A 110 -12.65 -5.26 -9.10
CA GLU A 110 -12.83 -6.41 -9.99
C GLU A 110 -12.40 -6.06 -11.41
N LYS A 111 -12.76 -4.88 -11.90
CA LYS A 111 -12.26 -4.37 -13.20
C LYS A 111 -10.75 -4.19 -13.22
N TRP A 112 -10.18 -3.63 -12.15
CA TRP A 112 -8.73 -3.52 -12.01
C TRP A 112 -8.04 -4.90 -12.06
N GLN A 113 -8.58 -5.88 -11.34
CA GLN A 113 -8.05 -7.24 -11.34
C GLN A 113 -8.17 -7.89 -12.72
N ALA A 114 -9.35 -7.79 -13.35
CA ALA A 114 -9.60 -8.37 -14.67
C ALA A 114 -8.68 -7.75 -15.73
N TRP A 115 -8.44 -6.44 -15.69
CA TRP A 115 -7.47 -5.80 -16.56
C TRP A 115 -6.06 -6.35 -16.34
N TYR A 116 -5.62 -6.43 -15.08
CA TYR A 116 -4.26 -6.90 -14.75
C TYR A 116 -4.01 -8.36 -15.18
N GLU A 117 -5.03 -9.23 -15.07
CA GLU A 117 -4.94 -10.64 -15.48
C GLU A 117 -4.96 -10.85 -17.01
N ASN A 118 -5.47 -9.88 -17.77
CA ASN A 118 -5.58 -9.95 -19.24
C ASN A 118 -4.52 -9.12 -19.98
N ARG A 119 -3.54 -8.58 -19.26
CA ARG A 119 -2.45 -7.73 -19.79
C ARG A 119 -1.29 -8.57 -20.35
#